data_AF-A0A958XA86-F1
#
_entry.id   AF-A0A958XA86-F1
#
_cell.length_a   1.000
_cell.length_b   1.000
_cell.length_c   1.000
_cell.angle_alpha   90.00
_cell.angle_beta   90.00
_cell.angle_gamma   90.00
#
_symmetry.space_group_name_H-M   'P 1'
#
loop_
_entity.id
_entity.type
_entity.pdbx_description
1 polymer ?
#
loop_
_entity_poly.entity_id
_entity_poly.type
_entity_poly.pdbx_seq_one_letter_code
_entity_poly.pdbx_strand_id
1 'polypeptide(L)'
;PDQRSIATARQHGIDITGQRARQFEAADLERFDRIFVMDTQNLRDVLRHADDGERREKVSLILDHLFPGQQRSVPDPYYDDDGFEEVFRMLDDACESFIRDHLEAST
;
A
#
# COMPACT_ATOMS: atom_id res chain seq x y z
N PRO A 1 6.65 -9.11 10.03
CA PRO A 1 7.15 -8.88 8.66
C PRO A 1 8.27 -9.88 8.33
N ASP A 2 8.60 -10.04 7.05
CA ASP A 2 9.76 -10.80 6.60
C ASP A 2 11.06 -10.20 7.15
N GLN A 3 12.08 -11.03 7.38
CA GLN A 3 13.38 -10.55 7.87
C GLN A 3 14.06 -9.61 6.85
N ARG A 4 13.87 -9.84 5.56
CA ARG A 4 14.40 -8.98 4.49
C ARG A 4 13.71 -7.62 4.47
N SER A 5 12.38 -7.57 4.58
CA SER A 5 11.66 -6.30 4.74
C SER A 5 12.13 -5.52 5.97
N ILE A 6 12.37 -6.20 7.10
CA ILE A 6 12.89 -5.58 8.33
C ILE A 6 14.30 -5.01 8.09
N ALA A 7 15.16 -5.76 7.41
CA ALA A 7 16.52 -5.33 7.12
C ALA A 7 16.53 -4.11 6.20
N THR A 8 15.75 -4.12 5.11
CA THR A 8 15.59 -3.01 4.18
C THR A 8 15.06 -1.76 4.88
N ALA A 9 13.93 -1.86 5.59
CA ALA A 9 13.34 -0.71 6.29
C ALA A 9 14.31 -0.08 7.31
N ARG A 10 15.10 -0.90 8.01
CA ARG A 10 16.13 -0.43 8.95
C ARG A 10 17.26 0.34 8.28
N GLN A 11 17.65 -0.01 7.04
CA GLN A 11 18.66 0.75 6.30
C GLN A 11 18.19 2.19 6.03
N HIS A 12 16.88 2.39 5.92
CA HIS A 12 16.22 3.69 5.78
C HIS A 12 15.75 4.29 7.11
N GLY A 13 16.21 3.75 8.26
CA GLY A 13 15.92 4.32 9.58
C GLY A 13 14.52 4.01 10.14
N ILE A 14 13.78 3.06 9.55
CA ILE A 14 12.41 2.71 9.96
C ILE A 14 12.40 1.36 10.68
N ASP A 15 11.83 1.32 11.89
CA ASP A 15 11.65 0.07 12.65
C ASP A 15 10.24 -0.50 12.46
N ILE A 16 10.14 -1.61 11.70
CA ILE A 16 8.88 -2.33 11.47
C ILE A 16 8.78 -3.63 12.30
N THR A 17 9.69 -3.90 13.23
CA THR A 17 9.76 -5.18 13.96
C THR A 17 8.54 -5.46 14.85
N GLY A 18 7.87 -4.39 15.31
CA GLY A 18 6.64 -4.47 16.11
C GLY A 18 5.40 -4.88 15.30
N GLN A 19 5.43 -4.79 13.97
CA GLN A 19 4.26 -5.06 13.14
C GLN A 19 3.88 -6.54 13.16
N ARG A 20 2.58 -6.83 13.13
CA ARG A 20 2.02 -8.19 13.06
C ARG A 20 1.01 -8.25 11.94
N ALA A 21 1.15 -9.26 11.08
CA ALA A 21 0.17 -9.51 10.04
C ALA A 21 -1.18 -9.85 10.67
N ARG A 22 -2.25 -9.37 10.05
CA ARG A 22 -3.63 -9.73 10.35
C ARG A 22 -4.38 -9.86 9.04
N GLN A 23 -5.48 -10.61 9.06
CA GLN A 23 -6.37 -10.67 7.92
C GLN A 23 -7.16 -9.37 7.78
N PHE A 24 -7.46 -8.99 6.54
CA PHE A 24 -8.42 -7.94 6.22
C PHE A 24 -9.84 -8.41 6.54
N GLU A 25 -10.66 -7.53 7.09
CA GLU A 25 -12.06 -7.80 7.41
C GLU A 25 -12.96 -6.70 6.85
N ALA A 26 -14.22 -7.00 6.55
CA ALA A 26 -15.14 -6.00 5.99
C ALA A 26 -15.30 -4.75 6.88
N ALA A 27 -15.19 -4.91 8.21
CA ALA A 27 -15.21 -3.81 9.17
C ALA A 27 -14.05 -2.80 8.98
N ASP A 28 -12.97 -3.19 8.28
CA ASP A 28 -11.89 -2.26 7.94
C ASP A 28 -12.36 -1.16 6.98
N LEU A 29 -13.34 -1.43 6.11
CA LEU A 29 -13.93 -0.42 5.21
C LEU A 29 -14.66 0.70 5.97
N GLU A 30 -15.11 0.40 7.18
CA GLU A 30 -15.74 1.37 8.09
C GLU A 30 -14.70 2.08 8.95
N ARG A 31 -13.64 1.38 9.34
CA ARG A 31 -12.60 1.89 10.24
C ARG A 31 -11.61 2.86 9.59
N PHE A 32 -11.31 2.68 8.31
CA PHE A 32 -10.27 3.45 7.62
C PHE A 32 -10.86 4.37 6.55
N ASP A 33 -10.31 5.58 6.44
CA ASP A 33 -10.69 6.55 5.41
C ASP A 33 -10.12 6.21 4.03
N ARG A 34 -8.95 5.56 4.02
CA ARG A 34 -8.22 5.10 2.83
C ARG A 34 -7.64 3.72 3.08
N ILE A 35 -7.72 2.86 2.08
CA ILE A 35 -7.14 1.51 2.08
C ILE A 35 -6.32 1.36 0.81
N PHE A 36 -5.00 1.29 0.97
CA PHE A 36 -4.08 1.06 -0.14
C PHE A 36 -3.76 -0.42 -0.26
N VAL A 37 -3.93 -0.95 -1.46
CA VAL A 37 -3.58 -2.33 -1.81
C VAL A 37 -2.38 -2.36 -2.74
N MET A 38 -1.63 -3.45 -2.69
CA MET A 38 -0.33 -3.55 -3.38
C MET A 38 -0.49 -4.00 -4.83
N ASP A 39 -1.49 -4.83 -5.12
CA ASP A 39 -1.70 -5.40 -6.45
C ASP A 39 -3.19 -5.47 -6.84
N THR A 40 -3.44 -5.76 -8.12
CA THR A 40 -4.80 -5.82 -8.67
C THR A 40 -5.65 -6.98 -8.13
N GLN A 41 -5.03 -8.05 -7.63
CA GLN A 41 -5.74 -9.16 -7.00
C GLN A 41 -6.23 -8.75 -5.61
N ASN A 42 -5.38 -8.13 -4.80
CA ASN A 42 -5.74 -7.53 -3.52
C ASN A 42 -6.88 -6.50 -3.70
N LEU A 43 -6.80 -5.66 -4.74
CA LEU A 43 -7.86 -4.71 -5.08
C LEU A 43 -9.19 -5.44 -5.32
N ARG A 44 -9.18 -6.46 -6.17
CA ARG A 44 -10.38 -7.26 -6.46
C ARG A 44 -10.92 -7.91 -5.18
N ASP A 45 -10.05 -8.44 -4.34
CA ASP A 45 -10.40 -9.17 -3.13
C ASP A 45 -11.04 -8.26 -2.09
N VAL A 46 -10.44 -7.09 -1.84
CA VAL A 46 -10.99 -6.09 -0.92
C VAL A 46 -12.31 -5.52 -1.45
N LEU A 47 -12.40 -5.22 -2.75
CA LEU A 47 -13.62 -4.68 -3.36
C LEU A 47 -14.80 -5.66 -3.38
N ARG A 48 -14.58 -6.96 -3.12
CA ARG A 48 -15.67 -7.93 -2.89
C ARG A 48 -16.40 -7.70 -1.57
N HIS A 49 -15.80 -6.97 -0.63
CA HIS A 49 -16.40 -6.60 0.65
C HIS A 49 -17.06 -5.21 0.63
N ALA A 50 -16.91 -4.44 -0.46
CA ALA A 50 -17.42 -3.08 -0.59
C ALA A 50 -18.76 -3.07 -1.34
N ASP A 51 -19.84 -3.00 -0.58
CA ASP A 51 -21.23 -3.12 -1.05
C ASP A 51 -21.81 -1.83 -1.67
N ASP A 52 -21.13 -0.69 -1.52
CA ASP A 52 -21.57 0.62 -2.01
C ASP A 52 -20.42 1.42 -2.65
N GLY A 53 -20.78 2.48 -3.38
CA GLY A 53 -19.80 3.32 -4.10
C GLY A 53 -18.82 4.03 -3.17
N GLU A 54 -19.28 4.51 -2.01
CA GLU A 54 -18.46 5.25 -1.05
C GLU A 54 -17.33 4.36 -0.49
N ARG A 55 -17.65 3.12 -0.11
CA ARG A 55 -16.66 2.13 0.36
C ARG A 55 -15.66 1.78 -0.74
N ARG A 56 -16.10 1.72 -1.99
CA ARG A 56 -15.23 1.41 -3.14
C ARG A 56 -14.24 2.55 -3.41
N GLU A 57 -14.68 3.80 -3.26
CA GLU A 57 -13.83 4.99 -3.47
C GLU A 57 -12.70 5.13 -2.42
N LYS A 58 -12.79 4.42 -1.29
CA LYS A 58 -11.72 4.38 -0.27
C LYS A 58 -10.57 3.45 -0.64
N VAL A 59 -10.77 2.54 -1.58
CA VAL A 59 -9.81 1.47 -1.89
C VAL A 59 -9.11 1.75 -3.23
N SER A 60 -7.79 1.89 -3.21
CA SER A 60 -6.99 2.14 -4.41
C SER A 60 -5.66 1.40 -4.40
N LEU A 61 -5.04 1.25 -5.57
CA LEU A 61 -3.67 0.75 -5.67
C LEU A 61 -2.72 1.84 -5.17
N ILE A 62 -1.73 1.48 -4.35
CA ILE A 62 -0.76 2.45 -3.84
C ILE A 62 0.00 3.16 -4.97
N LEU A 63 0.32 2.42 -6.05
CA LEU A 63 1.05 2.95 -7.20
C LEU A 63 0.21 3.84 -8.13
N ASP A 64 -1.11 3.93 -7.94
CA ASP A 64 -1.92 4.90 -8.68
C ASP A 64 -1.54 6.35 -8.30
N HIS A 65 -0.89 6.57 -7.14
CA HIS A 65 -0.33 7.88 -6.76
C HIS A 65 0.91 8.29 -7.55
N LEU A 66 1.57 7.36 -8.23
CA LEU A 66 2.69 7.65 -9.14
C LEU A 66 2.28 7.50 -10.61
N PHE A 67 1.36 6.57 -10.88
CA PHE A 67 0.95 6.19 -12.22
C PHE A 67 -0.58 6.15 -12.34
N PRO A 68 -1.27 7.30 -12.25
CA PRO A 68 -2.73 7.33 -12.19
C PRO A 68 -3.39 6.56 -13.34
N GLY A 69 -4.31 5.64 -12.99
CA GLY A 69 -5.11 4.87 -13.95
C GLY A 69 -4.35 3.77 -14.70
N GLN A 70 -3.07 3.55 -14.42
CA GLN A 70 -2.29 2.49 -15.06
C GLN A 70 -2.45 1.13 -14.38
N GLN A 71 -3.10 1.07 -13.21
CA GLN A 71 -3.36 -0.15 -12.45
C GLN A 71 -2.10 -1.00 -12.21
N ARG A 72 -0.97 -0.34 -11.90
CA ARG A 72 0.29 -1.02 -11.65
C ARG A 72 0.25 -1.77 -10.32
N SER A 73 0.88 -2.94 -10.30
CA SER A 73 1.05 -3.74 -9.09
C SER A 73 2.48 -3.59 -8.56
N VAL A 74 2.63 -3.53 -7.25
CA VAL A 74 3.91 -3.72 -6.57
C VAL A 74 4.32 -5.18 -6.76
N PRO A 75 5.52 -5.48 -7.28
CA PRO A 75 5.96 -6.85 -7.47
C PRO A 75 6.16 -7.53 -6.11
N ASP A 76 5.92 -8.84 -6.06
CA ASP A 76 6.23 -9.65 -4.89
C ASP A 76 7.76 -9.85 -4.81
N PRO A 77 8.44 -9.32 -3.77
CA PRO A 77 9.90 -9.31 -3.70
C PRO A 77 10.49 -10.67 -3.27
N TYR A 78 9.67 -11.68 -2.98
CA TYR A 78 10.14 -12.91 -2.35
C TYR A 78 11.11 -13.74 -3.23
N TYR A 79 11.05 -13.56 -4.56
CA TYR A 79 11.79 -14.36 -5.54
C TYR A 79 13.05 -13.71 -6.09
N ASP A 80 13.27 -12.42 -5.82
CA ASP A 80 14.39 -11.64 -6.36
C ASP A 80 15.29 -11.15 -5.23
N ASP A 81 16.61 -11.26 -5.40
CA ASP A 81 17.59 -10.95 -4.35
C ASP A 81 17.54 -9.46 -3.92
N ASP A 82 17.31 -8.54 -4.87
CA ASP A 82 17.22 -7.09 -4.64
C ASP A 82 15.77 -6.57 -4.54
N GLY A 83 14.77 -7.45 -4.65
CA GLY A 83 13.36 -7.04 -4.80
C GLY A 83 12.82 -6.24 -3.62
N PHE A 84 13.35 -6.45 -2.40
CA PHE A 84 12.90 -5.74 -1.20
C PHE A 84 13.26 -4.26 -1.21
N GLU A 85 14.45 -3.90 -1.70
CA GLU A 85 14.89 -2.50 -1.80
C GLU A 85 14.14 -1.76 -2.92
N GLU A 86 13.89 -2.42 -4.05
CA GLU A 86 13.08 -1.86 -5.12
C GLU A 86 11.64 -1.58 -4.67
N VAL A 87 11.02 -2.56 -4.01
CA VAL A 87 9.67 -2.40 -3.44
C VAL A 87 9.65 -1.28 -2.39
N PHE A 88 10.67 -1.19 -1.53
CA PHE A 88 10.75 -0.11 -0.55
C PHE A 88 10.71 1.26 -1.24
N ARG A 89 11.56 1.51 -2.23
CA ARG A 89 11.60 2.80 -2.95
C ARG A 89 10.29 3.12 -3.64
N MET A 90 9.66 2.13 -4.28
CA MET A 90 8.35 2.33 -4.90
C MET A 90 7.28 2.77 -3.89
N LEU A 91 7.28 2.17 -2.70
CA LEU A 91 6.34 2.53 -1.63
C LEU A 91 6.66 3.91 -1.04
N ASP A 92 7.94 4.23 -0.86
CA ASP A 92 8.38 5.53 -0.33
C ASP A 92 7.97 6.68 -1.28
N ASP A 93 8.30 6.56 -2.57
CA ASP A 93 7.90 7.52 -3.61
C ASP A 93 6.37 7.69 -3.66
N ALA A 94 5.61 6.59 -3.58
CA ALA A 94 4.16 6.64 -3.60
C ALA A 94 3.58 7.31 -2.34
N CYS A 95 4.16 7.07 -1.17
CA CYS A 95 3.79 7.73 0.08
C CYS A 95 4.08 9.24 0.01
N GLU A 96 5.25 9.65 -0.50
CA GLU A 96 5.60 11.05 -0.67
C GLU A 96 4.65 11.77 -1.64
N SER A 97 4.31 11.13 -2.77
CA SER A 97 3.34 11.65 -3.74
C SER A 97 1.98 11.84 -3.10
N PHE A 98 1.47 10.82 -2.40
CA PHE A 98 0.21 10.88 -1.68
C PHE A 98 0.16 12.02 -0.66
N ILE A 99 1.19 12.15 0.17
CA ILE A 99 1.27 13.19 1.20
C ILE A 99 1.25 14.58 0.56
N ARG A 100 2.00 14.78 -0.51
CA ARG A 100 2.06 16.06 -1.24
C ARG A 100 0.69 16.48 -1.75
N ASP A 101 0.00 15.58 -2.45
CA ASP A 101 -1.34 15.84 -2.99
C ASP A 101 -2.35 16.20 -1.89
N HIS A 102 -2.24 15.57 -0.71
CA HIS A 102 -3.17 15.78 0.40
C HIS A 102 -2.83 17.00 1.29
N LEU A 103 -1.57 17.41 1.35
CA LEU A 103 -1.15 18.66 2.00
C LEU A 103 -1.52 19.88 1.16
N GLU A 104 -1.39 19.80 -0.17
CA GLU A 104 -1.78 20.87 -1.09
C GLU A 104 -3.31 21.07 -1.12
N ALA A 105 -4.10 20.00 -0.99
CA ALA A 105 -5.56 20.09 -0.90
C ALA A 105 -6.09 20.73 0.40
N SER A 106 -5.22 20.96 1.39
CA SER A 106 -5.55 21.56 2.70
C SER A 106 -5.12 23.03 2.82
N THR A 107 -4.61 23.64 1.74
CA THR A 107 -4.20 25.05 1.65
C THR A 107 -5.12 25.84 0.72
#